data_AF-A0A3B0PU89-F1
#
_entry.id   AF-A0A3B0PU89-F1
#
_cell.length_a   1.000
_cell.length_b   1.000
_cell.length_c   1.000
_cell.angle_alpha   90.00
_cell.angle_beta   90.00
_cell.angle_gamma   90.00
#
_symmetry.space_group_name_H-M   'P 1'
#
loop_
_entity.id
_entity.type
_entity.pdbx_description
1 polymer ?
#
loop_
_entity_poly.entity_id
_entity_poly.type
_entity_poly.pdbx_seq_one_letter_code
_entity_poly.pdbx_strand_id
1 'polypeptide(L)'
;MGITYFLALPLNEEDTSRFVDSAKRWAPFVNQELYLSLISYNNTYYLAKEISCFPCSVEEWEKSINHVSSLLTHTFLCTSIDALTFLACMQFKQIELTASAN
;
A
#
# COMPACT_ATOMS: atom_id res chain seq x y z
N MET A 1 -2.36 -4.09 -22.02
CA MET A 1 -2.32 -3.72 -20.59
C MET A 1 -2.00 -4.99 -19.84
N GLY A 2 -0.89 -4.99 -19.09
CA GLY A 2 -0.51 -6.15 -18.26
C GLY A 2 -1.25 -6.15 -16.94
N ILE A 3 -1.21 -7.28 -16.24
CA ILE A 3 -1.66 -7.37 -14.85
C ILE A 3 -0.51 -6.85 -13.98
N THR A 4 -0.80 -5.91 -13.08
CA THR A 4 0.14 -5.48 -12.04
C THR A 4 -0.20 -6.19 -10.73
N TYR A 5 0.79 -6.76 -10.08
CA TYR A 5 0.60 -7.53 -8.85
C TYR A 5 0.99 -6.69 -7.65
N PHE A 6 0.22 -6.79 -6.58
CA PHE A 6 0.46 -6.05 -5.35
C PHE A 6 0.33 -6.94 -4.13
N LEU A 7 1.14 -6.67 -3.11
CA LEU A 7 0.84 -7.04 -1.74
C LEU A 7 0.22 -5.82 -1.05
N ALA A 8 -1.04 -5.93 -0.66
CA ALA A 8 -1.86 -4.76 -0.34
C ALA A 8 -2.69 -4.98 0.92
N LEU A 9 -2.75 -3.97 1.78
CA LEU A 9 -3.62 -3.93 2.95
C LEU A 9 -4.83 -3.04 2.63
N PRO A 10 -6.07 -3.56 2.68
CA PRO A 10 -7.27 -2.72 2.54
C PRO A 10 -7.37 -1.77 3.73
N LEU A 11 -7.69 -0.52 3.44
CA LEU A 11 -7.89 0.51 4.45
C LEU A 11 -9.38 0.62 4.79
N ASN A 12 -9.69 0.70 6.08
CA ASN A 12 -11.01 1.10 6.54
C ASN A 12 -11.16 2.64 6.45
N GLU A 13 -12.33 3.16 6.79
CA GLU A 13 -12.60 4.60 6.73
C GLU A 13 -11.70 5.41 7.67
N GLU A 14 -11.37 4.87 8.85
CA GLU A 14 -10.51 5.52 9.84
C GLU A 14 -9.06 5.63 9.33
N ASP A 15 -8.50 4.54 8.82
CA ASP A 15 -7.17 4.50 8.23
C ASP A 15 -7.10 5.43 7.01
N THR A 16 -8.13 5.41 6.15
CA THR A 16 -8.20 6.27 4.97
C THR A 16 -8.18 7.75 5.37
N SER A 17 -9.03 8.13 6.34
CA SER A 17 -9.07 9.50 6.88
C SER A 17 -7.73 9.89 7.49
N ARG A 18 -7.08 8.99 8.24
CA ARG A 18 -5.74 9.22 8.81
C ARG A 18 -4.69 9.54 7.74
N PHE A 19 -4.71 8.87 6.59
CA PHE A 19 -3.74 9.13 5.53
C PHE A 19 -4.07 10.39 4.72
N VAL A 20 -5.35 10.61 4.42
CA VAL A 20 -5.81 11.74 3.61
C VAL A 20 -5.78 13.05 4.41
N ASP A 21 -6.35 13.07 5.62
CA ASP A 21 -6.47 14.28 6.43
C ASP A 21 -5.14 14.72 7.05
N SER A 22 -4.22 13.77 7.28
CA SER A 22 -2.85 14.05 7.74
C SER A 22 -1.82 13.93 6.61
N ALA A 23 -2.19 14.28 5.38
CA ALA A 23 -1.33 14.16 4.19
C ALA A 23 0.09 14.71 4.40
N LYS A 24 0.27 15.84 5.08
CA LYS A 24 1.60 16.42 5.37
C LYS A 24 2.51 15.47 6.16
N ARG A 25 1.97 14.68 7.08
CA ARG A 25 2.73 13.71 7.89
C ARG A 25 3.18 12.51 7.05
N TRP A 26 2.34 12.09 6.11
CA TRP A 26 2.51 10.84 5.37
C TRP A 26 3.13 11.00 3.98
N ALA A 27 3.10 12.21 3.41
CA ALA A 27 3.68 12.53 2.11
C ALA A 27 5.15 12.09 1.93
N PRO A 28 6.04 12.13 2.94
CA PRO A 28 7.41 11.64 2.80
C PRO A 28 7.53 10.11 2.68
N PHE A 29 6.47 9.36 3.00
CA PHE A 29 6.49 7.89 3.08
C PHE A 29 5.55 7.24 2.06
N VAL A 30 4.38 7.84 1.78
CA VAL A 30 3.40 7.29 0.84
C VAL A 30 3.79 7.56 -0.61
N ASN A 31 3.57 6.59 -1.49
CA ASN A 31 3.87 6.64 -2.93
C ASN A 31 5.36 6.82 -3.26
N GLN A 32 6.24 6.48 -2.32
CA GLN A 32 7.68 6.48 -2.52
C GLN A 32 8.16 5.08 -2.89
N GLU A 33 9.18 4.98 -3.74
CA GLU A 33 9.70 3.73 -4.29
C GLU A 33 10.07 2.70 -3.21
N LEU A 34 10.67 3.17 -2.10
CA LEU A 34 11.11 2.33 -0.99
C LEU A 34 9.97 1.91 -0.04
N TYR A 35 8.78 2.50 -0.17
CA TYR A 35 7.67 2.35 0.76
C TYR A 35 6.43 1.78 0.06
N LEU A 36 5.25 2.08 0.62
CA LEU A 36 3.94 1.65 0.13
C LEU A 36 3.25 2.79 -0.62
N SER A 37 2.51 2.42 -1.66
CA SER A 37 1.69 3.34 -2.45
C SER A 37 0.25 3.28 -1.98
N LEU A 38 -0.40 4.44 -1.90
CA LEU A 38 -1.84 4.53 -1.67
C LEU A 38 -2.53 4.38 -3.01
N ILE A 39 -3.26 3.29 -3.19
CA ILE A 39 -4.00 3.01 -4.43
C ILE A 39 -5.49 2.83 -4.15
N SER A 40 -6.30 3.03 -5.17
CA SER A 40 -7.70 2.67 -5.20
C SER A 40 -7.93 1.59 -6.25
N TYR A 41 -8.59 0.51 -5.83
CA TYR A 41 -8.96 -0.62 -6.67
C TYR A 41 -10.34 -1.13 -6.25
N ASN A 42 -11.25 -1.33 -7.21
CA ASN A 42 -12.63 -1.79 -6.96
C ASN A 42 -13.34 -1.05 -5.81
N ASN A 43 -13.25 0.29 -5.80
CA ASN A 43 -13.82 1.18 -4.79
C ASN A 43 -13.26 1.04 -3.36
N THR A 44 -12.14 0.33 -3.19
CA THR A 44 -11.46 0.20 -1.90
C THR A 44 -10.09 0.88 -1.99
N TYR A 45 -9.68 1.54 -0.90
CA TYR A 45 -8.33 2.09 -0.77
C TYR A 45 -7.39 1.07 -0.17
N TYR A 46 -6.15 1.05 -0.65
CA TYR A 46 -5.13 0.12 -0.19
C TYR A 46 -3.81 0.83 0.02
N LEU A 47 -3.07 0.42 1.05
CA LEU A 47 -1.62 0.57 1.07
C LEU A 47 -1.00 -0.65 0.39
N ALA A 48 -0.32 -0.43 -0.73
CA ALA A 48 0.12 -1.49 -1.61
C ALA A 48 1.62 -1.39 -1.93
N LYS A 49 2.30 -2.53 -1.96
CA LYS A 49 3.62 -2.69 -2.55
C LYS A 49 3.49 -3.45 -3.86
N GLU A 50 3.99 -2.87 -4.94
CA GLU A 50 4.08 -3.57 -6.22
C GLU A 50 5.04 -4.75 -6.12
N ILE A 51 4.64 -5.89 -6.67
CA ILE A 51 5.47 -7.09 -6.80
C ILE A 51 5.95 -7.14 -8.25
N SER A 52 7.18 -6.71 -8.47
CA SER A 52 7.79 -6.53 -9.79
C SER A 52 8.04 -7.85 -10.54
N CYS A 53 8.22 -8.95 -9.81
CA CYS A 53 8.43 -10.29 -10.38
C CYS A 53 7.41 -11.27 -9.80
N PHE A 54 6.42 -11.66 -10.59
CA PHE A 54 5.50 -12.75 -10.24
C PHE A 54 5.26 -13.66 -11.47
N PRO A 55 5.30 -15.00 -11.31
CA PRO A 55 5.58 -15.75 -10.09
C PRO A 55 7.03 -15.57 -9.59
N CYS A 56 7.22 -15.57 -8.27
CA CYS A 56 8.52 -15.54 -7.62
C CYS A 56 8.76 -16.81 -6.79
N SER A 57 9.98 -16.98 -6.29
CA SER A 57 10.28 -18.06 -5.34
C SER A 57 9.58 -17.85 -4.00
N VAL A 58 9.39 -18.93 -3.24
CA VAL A 58 8.81 -18.87 -1.88
C VAL A 58 9.66 -17.95 -0.97
N GLU A 59 10.98 -18.01 -1.10
CA GLU A 59 11.90 -17.18 -0.29
C GLU A 59 11.75 -15.68 -0.59
N GLU A 60 11.60 -15.30 -1.86
CA GLU A 60 11.35 -13.91 -2.26
C GLU A 60 9.96 -13.44 -1.81
N TRP A 61 8.97 -14.33 -1.89
CA TRP A 61 7.62 -14.07 -1.41
C TRP A 61 7.59 -13.80 0.11
N GLU A 62 8.23 -14.67 0.91
CA GLU A 62 8.34 -14.48 2.36
C GLU A 62 9.08 -13.19 2.73
N LYS A 63 10.17 -12.87 2.01
CA LYS A 63 10.87 -11.58 2.18
C LYS A 63 9.96 -10.39 1.89
N SER A 64 9.15 -10.48 0.83
CA SER A 64 8.20 -9.43 0.45
C SER A 64 7.12 -9.24 1.51
N ILE A 65 6.56 -10.34 2.02
CA ILE A 65 5.60 -10.31 3.13
C ILE A 65 6.23 -9.66 4.37
N ASN A 66 7.38 -10.15 4.81
CA ASN A 66 8.03 -9.63 6.02
C ASN A 66 8.36 -8.14 5.91
N HIS A 67 8.82 -7.71 4.73
CA HIS A 67 9.11 -6.30 4.47
C HIS A 67 7.84 -5.44 4.53
N VAL A 68 6.78 -5.83 3.84
CA VAL A 68 5.51 -5.07 3.82
C VAL A 68 4.85 -5.05 5.19
N SER A 69 4.80 -6.19 5.89
CA SER A 69 4.29 -6.28 7.26
C SER A 69 5.04 -5.36 8.23
N SER A 70 6.37 -5.29 8.09
CA SER A 70 7.21 -4.39 8.89
C SER A 70 6.89 -2.91 8.59
N LEU A 71 6.78 -2.53 7.31
CA LEU A 71 6.37 -1.18 6.92
C LEU A 71 4.99 -0.81 7.47
N LEU A 72 4.00 -1.70 7.31
CA LEU A 72 2.63 -1.48 7.79
C LEU A 72 2.60 -1.26 9.31
N THR A 73 3.32 -2.08 10.07
CA THR A 73 3.30 -2.04 11.53
C THR A 73 4.12 -0.86 12.08
N HIS A 74 5.34 -0.66 11.58
CA HIS A 74 6.30 0.25 12.19
C HIS A 74 6.36 1.62 11.53
N THR A 75 6.11 1.71 10.22
CA THR A 75 6.14 2.99 9.49
C THR A 75 4.74 3.59 9.41
N PHE A 76 3.76 2.82 8.95
CA PHE A 76 2.40 3.28 8.72
C PHE A 76 1.48 3.13 9.94
N LEU A 77 1.96 2.47 10.99
CA LEU A 77 1.27 2.31 12.27
C LEU A 77 -0.14 1.71 12.12
N CYS A 78 -0.29 0.75 11.20
CA CYS A 78 -1.51 -0.04 11.05
C CYS A 78 -1.65 -0.98 12.26
N THR A 79 -2.83 -1.00 12.87
CA THR A 79 -3.11 -1.74 14.11
C THR A 79 -3.33 -3.24 13.87
N SER A 80 -3.81 -3.61 12.69
CA SER A 80 -3.87 -5.00 12.22
C SER A 80 -3.44 -5.06 10.76
N ILE A 81 -2.75 -6.16 10.42
CA ILE A 81 -2.34 -6.49 9.06
C ILE A 81 -2.95 -7.83 8.60
N ASP A 82 -3.93 -8.36 9.33
CA ASP A 82 -4.49 -9.69 9.06
C ASP A 82 -5.22 -9.76 7.72
N ALA A 83 -5.68 -8.62 7.22
CA ALA A 83 -6.33 -8.48 5.92
C ALA A 83 -5.32 -8.27 4.76
N LEU A 84 -4.02 -8.41 5.00
CA LEU A 84 -3.00 -8.29 3.96
C LEU A 84 -3.27 -9.32 2.87
N THR A 85 -3.43 -8.85 1.64
CA THR A 85 -3.88 -9.67 0.52
C THR A 85 -3.00 -9.47 -0.71
N PHE A 86 -2.94 -10.50 -1.55
CA PHE A 86 -2.29 -10.42 -2.84
C PHE A 86 -3.31 -10.03 -3.92
N LEU A 87 -3.07 -8.89 -4.58
CA LEU A 87 -3.95 -8.37 -5.62
C LEU A 87 -3.30 -8.54 -7.00
N ALA A 88 -4.15 -8.87 -7.97
CA ALA A 88 -3.82 -8.85 -9.39
C ALA A 88 -4.71 -7.80 -10.05
N CYS A 89 -4.15 -6.62 -10.33
CA CYS A 89 -4.89 -5.45 -10.79
C CYS A 89 -4.65 -5.22 -12.28
N MET A 90 -5.72 -5.17 -13.08
CA MET A 90 -5.62 -4.73 -14.49
C MET A 90 -5.67 -3.20 -14.61
N GLN A 91 -6.42 -2.54 -13.72
CA GLN A 91 -6.60 -1.10 -13.68
C GLN A 91 -6.70 -0.69 -12.21
N PHE A 92 -5.86 0.25 -11.79
CA PHE A 92 -5.89 0.84 -10.46
C PHE A 92 -5.61 2.33 -10.57
N LYS A 93 -5.97 3.09 -9.54
CA LYS A 93 -5.67 4.52 -9.46
C LYS A 93 -4.75 4.78 -8.29
N GLN A 94 -3.55 5.32 -8.54
CA GLN A 94 -2.73 5.83 -7.45
C GLN A 94 -3.33 7.13 -6.91
N ILE A 95 -3.38 7.26 -5.59
CA ILE A 95 -3.95 8.41 -4.89
C ILE A 95 -2.81 9.30 -4.44
N GLU A 96 -2.75 10.51 -4.98
CA GLU A 96 -1.78 11.50 -4.56
C GLU A 96 -2.22 12.16 -3.25
N LEU A 97 -1.32 12.16 -2.26
CA LEU A 97 -1.48 12.97 -1.08
C LEU A 97 -1.02 14.39 -1.42
N THR A 98 -1.96 15.25 -1.80
CA THR A 98 -1.66 16.67 -1.94
C THR A 98 -1.57 17.27 -0.55
N ALA A 99 -0.38 17.70 -0.15
CA ALA A 99 -0.25 18.55 1.02
C ALA A 99 -0.96 19.87 0.71
N SER A 100 -2.22 20.03 1.15
CA SER A 100 -2.86 21.33 1.06
C SER A 100 -2.01 22.32 1.84
N ALA A 101 -1.51 23.33 1.15
CA ALA A 101 -0.73 24.43 1.70
C ALA A 101 -1.67 25.32 2.53
N ASN A 102 -1.95 24.90 3.75
CA ASN A 102 -2.34 25.81 4.83
C ASN A 102 -1.09 26.18 5.63
#